data_AF-A0A7S2EYB7-F1
#
_entry.id   AF-A0A7S2EYB7-F1
#
_cell.length_a   1.000
_cell.length_b   1.000
_cell.length_c   1.000
_cell.angle_alpha   90.00
_cell.angle_beta   90.00
_cell.angle_gamma   90.00
#
_symmetry.space_group_name_H-M   'P 1'
#
loop_
_entity.id
_entity.type
_entity.pdbx_description
1 polymer ?
#
loop_
_entity_poly.entity_id
_entity_poly.type
_entity_poly.pdbx_seq_one_letter_code
_entity_poly.pdbx_strand_id
1 'polypeptide(L)'
;AMLTDVSLDECSSACGSMEGCDGVMYTNKSNDSPFKSMCYGKRNIHTNRCQPGGHTYLTRIFGDSRPWGKCAVFGDPHILSFDRVYGPPVTMTDPGEFYLVKSKDLTIQGRFGYTHRFRTASSTVGVAVGGAMIRGHTLVVAYVGPKTGRTGFKVFWDGERILESYPSTFAAEDGSLRAAHNAMDPDDYHREGRHTIGGVQGVLPSYLFKFEHDLTVYVLIGPDNCNVIIENRKLLEDQDGYCGNFNCDTEDDTLDALSRRGLADPMPAEESLFKYGEPAPAWVMKKVSAPSLEDCDPKVKAEALRTCGQLPEGDQHACIFDACAANTATAATQDVSVLRTPEDEGKAASPSSSRSKACAAACKFHDGHATCAERINYLRVHSFGDSDDGCEAAHRLVIEQCASACSGCSLEASGCSRSQNATAPGVEFKRKPDLDIFKKFVAPPSSEKPAEGPGFEGWRAARKVGGLAACALLVAALMAFGVRAWRRQQAEDHRILLVSSQEEAWTPVE
;
A
#
# COMPACT_ATOMS: atom_id res chain seq x y z
N ALA A 1 -3.12 11.34 24.58
CA ALA A 1 -3.64 12.33 25.57
C ALA A 1 -3.58 13.72 24.94
N MET A 2 -4.28 14.72 25.51
CA MET A 2 -4.21 16.11 25.04
C MET A 2 -3.81 17.03 26.21
N LEU A 3 -2.93 17.99 25.94
CA LEU A 3 -2.55 19.08 26.85
C LEU A 3 -2.73 20.43 26.13
N THR A 4 -2.99 21.48 26.88
CA THR A 4 -3.26 22.84 26.37
C THR A 4 -2.45 23.85 27.16
N ASP A 5 -2.07 24.96 26.51
CA ASP A 5 -1.27 26.05 27.12
C ASP A 5 0.11 25.61 27.67
N VAL A 6 0.60 24.45 27.22
CA VAL A 6 1.94 23.91 27.53
C VAL A 6 2.95 24.27 26.43
N SER A 7 4.24 24.29 26.77
CA SER A 7 5.34 24.32 25.81
C SER A 7 5.55 22.98 25.09
N LEU A 8 6.37 22.98 24.03
CA LEU A 8 6.77 21.76 23.33
C LEU A 8 7.57 20.81 24.24
N ASP A 9 8.38 21.32 25.16
CA ASP A 9 9.20 20.50 26.05
C ASP A 9 8.39 19.87 27.18
N GLU A 10 7.41 20.59 27.74
CA GLU A 10 6.42 20.02 28.67
C GLU A 10 5.55 18.96 27.97
N CYS A 11 5.09 19.25 26.74
CA CYS A 11 4.40 18.29 25.88
C CYS A 11 5.22 17.02 25.63
N SER A 12 6.50 17.18 25.30
CA SER A 12 7.44 16.08 25.06
C SER A 12 7.68 15.25 26.33
N SER A 13 7.88 15.91 27.46
CA SER A 13 8.12 15.27 28.77
C SER A 13 6.89 14.49 29.25
N ALA A 14 5.68 15.00 29.01
CA ALA A 14 4.44 14.31 29.32
C ALA A 14 4.19 13.09 28.42
N CYS A 15 4.72 13.07 27.20
CA CYS A 15 4.68 11.89 26.34
C CYS A 15 5.74 10.87 26.76
N GLY A 16 6.98 11.29 27.00
CA GLY A 16 8.07 10.40 27.43
C GLY A 16 7.85 9.73 28.80
N SER A 17 6.96 10.29 29.65
CA SER A 17 6.52 9.66 30.90
C SER A 17 5.27 8.76 30.75
N MET A 18 4.71 8.65 29.55
CA MET A 18 3.52 7.84 29.25
C MET A 18 3.89 6.62 28.42
N GLU A 19 3.83 5.43 29.03
CA GLU A 19 4.11 4.14 28.38
C GLU A 19 3.39 4.01 27.03
N GLY A 20 4.15 3.79 25.95
CA GLY A 20 3.62 3.63 24.59
C GLY A 20 3.14 4.94 23.93
N CYS A 21 3.57 6.11 24.40
CA CYS A 21 3.40 7.37 23.67
C CYS A 21 4.57 7.54 22.68
N ASP A 22 4.27 7.36 21.39
CA ASP A 22 5.28 7.24 20.33
C ASP A 22 5.80 8.61 19.82
N GLY A 23 5.07 9.68 20.16
CA GLY A 23 5.33 11.02 19.64
C GLY A 23 4.26 12.02 20.05
N VAL A 24 4.53 13.29 19.80
CA VAL A 24 3.58 14.40 19.99
C VAL A 24 3.31 15.13 18.68
N MET A 25 2.08 15.62 18.56
CA MET A 25 1.70 16.64 17.59
C MET A 25 1.41 17.92 18.38
N TYR A 26 2.15 18.99 18.11
CA TYR A 26 2.15 20.23 18.89
C TYR A 26 1.86 21.44 18.02
N THR A 27 1.09 22.41 18.50
CA THR A 27 0.89 23.71 17.84
C THR A 27 0.92 24.86 18.85
N ASN A 28 1.43 26.02 18.42
CA ASN A 28 1.29 27.32 19.08
C ASN A 28 0.38 28.30 18.29
N LYS A 29 -0.33 27.80 17.28
CA LYS A 29 -1.21 28.57 16.39
C LYS A 29 -2.60 27.94 16.39
N SER A 30 -3.33 28.27 17.44
CA SER A 30 -4.70 27.85 17.67
C SER A 30 -5.66 28.97 17.24
N ASN A 31 -5.88 29.13 15.94
CA ASN A 31 -6.77 30.18 15.41
C ASN A 31 -8.25 29.93 15.78
N ASP A 32 -8.64 28.65 15.94
CA ASP A 32 -10.02 28.22 16.19
C ASP A 32 -10.25 27.63 17.60
N SER A 33 -9.28 27.77 18.52
CA SER A 33 -9.42 27.29 19.90
C SER A 33 -8.93 28.34 20.91
N PRO A 34 -9.47 28.32 22.16
CA PRO A 34 -9.16 29.33 23.17
C PRO A 34 -7.75 29.19 23.79
N PHE A 35 -7.01 28.13 23.48
CA PHE A 35 -5.71 27.82 24.06
C PHE A 35 -4.57 28.45 23.25
N LYS A 36 -3.50 28.89 23.90
CA LYS A 36 -2.28 29.42 23.25
C LYS A 36 -1.49 28.33 22.53
N SER A 37 -1.62 27.10 23.00
CA SER A 37 -1.00 25.92 22.40
C SER A 37 -1.86 24.69 22.61
N MET A 38 -1.69 23.70 21.74
CA MET A 38 -2.27 22.38 21.88
C MET A 38 -1.21 21.31 21.65
N CYS A 39 -1.23 20.27 22.46
CA CYS A 39 -0.31 19.16 22.46
C CYS A 39 -1.11 17.86 22.45
N TYR A 40 -0.77 16.94 21.55
CA TYR A 40 -1.44 15.64 21.44
C TYR A 40 -0.40 14.51 21.46
N GLY A 41 -0.33 13.77 22.58
CA GLY A 41 0.44 12.53 22.64
C GLY A 41 -0.24 11.44 21.80
N LYS A 42 0.50 10.89 20.82
CA LYS A 42 0.07 9.90 19.83
C LYS A 42 0.62 8.51 20.17
N ARG A 43 -0.03 7.46 19.63
CA ARG A 43 0.42 6.07 19.63
C ARG A 43 0.17 5.45 18.27
N ASN A 44 0.95 4.45 17.90
CA ASN A 44 0.96 3.79 16.60
C ASN A 44 0.90 4.82 15.46
N ILE A 45 1.90 5.69 15.41
CA ILE A 45 1.94 6.80 14.44
C ILE A 45 1.96 6.25 13.00
N HIS A 46 1.15 6.85 12.15
CA HIS A 46 1.09 6.63 10.71
C HIS A 46 1.45 7.95 10.02
N THR A 47 2.61 8.06 9.38
CA THR A 47 3.04 9.29 8.69
C THR A 47 2.17 9.60 7.49
N ASN A 48 1.63 8.58 6.81
CA ASN A 48 0.55 8.73 5.82
C ASN A 48 -0.81 9.18 6.41
N ARG A 49 -0.84 9.54 7.71
CA ARG A 49 -1.96 10.23 8.38
C ARG A 49 -1.50 11.50 9.10
N CYS A 50 -0.24 11.92 8.93
CA CYS A 50 0.18 13.28 9.26
C CYS A 50 -0.61 14.26 8.39
N GLN A 51 -1.17 15.29 9.01
CA GLN A 51 -2.01 16.25 8.30
C GLN A 51 -1.13 17.28 7.58
N PRO A 52 -1.33 17.52 6.27
CA PRO A 52 -0.80 18.72 5.63
C PRO A 52 -1.42 19.93 6.31
N GLY A 53 -0.62 20.64 7.11
CA GLY A 53 -1.08 21.75 7.96
C GLY A 53 -0.09 22.91 8.03
N GLY A 54 0.91 22.92 7.16
CA GLY A 54 2.00 23.91 7.12
C GLY A 54 2.77 24.04 8.45
N HIS A 55 3.46 25.17 8.62
CA HIS A 55 4.23 25.51 9.83
C HIS A 55 3.35 25.77 11.10
N THR A 56 2.16 25.18 11.16
CA THR A 56 1.17 25.33 12.24
C THR A 56 1.30 24.22 13.26
N TYR A 57 1.60 22.99 12.83
CA TYR A 57 1.77 21.82 13.69
C TYR A 57 3.17 21.23 13.51
N LEU A 58 3.88 21.02 14.63
CA LEU A 58 5.13 20.28 14.70
C LEU A 58 4.84 18.87 15.21
N THR A 59 5.24 17.86 14.45
CA THR A 59 5.22 16.46 14.90
C THR A 59 6.62 16.07 15.37
N ARG A 60 6.73 15.51 16.57
CA ARG A 60 7.99 14.98 17.12
C ARG A 60 7.79 13.54 17.55
N ILE A 61 8.56 12.64 16.96
CA ILE A 61 8.56 11.20 17.26
C ILE A 61 9.67 10.93 18.30
N PHE A 62 9.45 10.00 19.24
CA PHE A 62 10.34 9.78 20.39
C PHE A 62 10.99 8.40 20.42
N GLY A 63 12.27 8.35 20.81
CA GLY A 63 12.99 7.12 21.12
C GLY A 63 12.92 6.09 20.00
N ASP A 64 12.69 4.83 20.37
CA ASP A 64 12.60 3.68 19.46
C ASP A 64 11.26 3.60 18.69
N SER A 65 10.49 4.69 18.62
CA SER A 65 9.19 4.70 17.97
C SER A 65 9.33 4.62 16.46
N ARG A 66 8.92 3.49 15.89
CA ARG A 66 8.95 3.21 14.45
C ARG A 66 7.57 3.45 13.83
N PRO A 67 7.24 4.69 13.37
CA PRO A 67 5.96 4.98 12.73
C PRO A 67 5.79 4.16 11.45
N TRP A 68 4.54 3.87 11.10
CA TRP A 68 4.15 3.33 9.80
C TRP A 68 4.09 4.43 8.75
N GLY A 69 4.34 4.09 7.49
CA GLY A 69 4.15 4.99 6.36
C GLY A 69 3.87 4.22 5.08
N LYS A 70 3.37 4.95 4.08
CA LYS A 70 3.20 4.45 2.72
C LYS A 70 3.94 5.38 1.76
N CYS A 71 4.77 4.80 0.92
CA CYS A 71 5.35 5.46 -0.25
C CYS A 71 4.63 4.92 -1.48
N ALA A 72 4.26 5.80 -2.40
CA ALA A 72 3.55 5.45 -3.63
C ALA A 72 4.35 5.92 -4.84
N VAL A 73 4.64 4.99 -5.75
CA VAL A 73 5.36 5.22 -7.00
C VAL A 73 4.44 4.83 -8.16
N PHE A 74 4.08 5.76 -9.03
CA PHE A 74 3.00 5.56 -10.00
C PHE A 74 3.16 6.45 -11.24
N GLY A 75 2.56 6.09 -12.37
CA GLY A 75 2.60 6.93 -13.57
C GLY A 75 4.02 7.13 -14.15
N ASP A 76 4.37 8.39 -14.45
CA ASP A 76 5.49 8.85 -15.27
C ASP A 76 6.76 9.31 -14.50
N PRO A 77 7.37 8.40 -13.72
CA PRO A 77 6.96 8.12 -12.35
C PRO A 77 6.83 9.38 -11.48
N HIS A 78 5.66 9.51 -10.87
CA HIS A 78 5.38 10.31 -9.69
C HIS A 78 5.67 9.49 -8.42
N ILE A 79 6.28 10.13 -7.41
CA ILE A 79 6.55 9.57 -6.09
C ILE A 79 5.93 10.44 -5.00
N LEU A 80 5.10 9.82 -4.15
CA LEU A 80 4.73 10.34 -2.84
C LEU A 80 5.53 9.59 -1.78
N SER A 81 6.31 10.33 -0.98
CA SER A 81 7.17 9.79 0.07
C SER A 81 6.39 9.42 1.34
N PHE A 82 7.06 8.77 2.30
CA PHE A 82 6.51 8.46 3.61
C PHE A 82 6.07 9.71 4.38
N ASP A 83 6.72 10.84 4.13
CA ASP A 83 6.48 12.12 4.79
C ASP A 83 5.44 12.99 4.05
N ARG A 84 5.20 12.71 2.75
CA ARG A 84 4.27 13.44 1.89
C ARG A 84 2.99 12.65 1.57
N VAL A 85 1.97 12.87 2.40
CA VAL A 85 0.64 12.26 2.20
C VAL A 85 -0.16 12.90 1.06
N TYR A 86 -0.01 14.21 0.84
CA TYR A 86 -0.75 15.00 -0.15
C TYR A 86 0.17 16.08 -0.75
N GLY A 87 -0.27 16.71 -1.84
CA GLY A 87 0.48 17.71 -2.57
C GLY A 87 1.24 17.11 -3.76
N PRO A 88 1.99 17.95 -4.51
CA PRO A 88 2.64 17.50 -5.74
C PRO A 88 3.65 16.39 -5.45
N PRO A 89 3.67 15.30 -6.23
CA PRO A 89 4.68 14.27 -6.12
C PRO A 89 6.04 14.75 -6.61
N VAL A 90 7.09 14.00 -6.27
CA VAL A 90 8.39 14.10 -6.93
C VAL A 90 8.33 13.36 -8.25
N THR A 91 8.78 13.95 -9.35
CA THR A 91 8.80 13.29 -10.67
C THR A 91 10.24 13.04 -11.11
N MET A 92 10.53 11.84 -11.62
CA MET A 92 11.84 11.49 -12.22
C MET A 92 11.65 10.97 -13.64
N THR A 93 11.70 11.87 -14.62
CA THR A 93 11.37 11.56 -16.03
C THR A 93 12.50 10.89 -16.82
N ASP A 94 13.71 10.82 -16.26
CA ASP A 94 14.84 10.14 -16.86
C ASP A 94 14.78 8.61 -16.59
N PRO A 95 15.27 7.78 -17.53
CA PRO A 95 15.37 6.35 -17.33
C PRO A 95 16.57 6.01 -16.43
N GLY A 96 16.39 5.06 -15.52
CA GLY A 96 17.43 4.68 -14.57
C GLY A 96 16.93 3.68 -13.53
N GLU A 97 17.82 3.28 -12.64
CA GLU A 97 17.48 2.51 -11.45
C GLU A 97 17.82 3.38 -10.24
N PHE A 98 16.84 3.62 -9.36
CA PHE A 98 16.92 4.64 -8.32
C PHE A 98 16.60 4.04 -6.95
N TYR A 99 17.21 4.61 -5.91
CA TYR A 99 16.93 4.24 -4.53
C TYR A 99 15.56 4.79 -4.10
N LEU A 100 14.56 3.92 -4.03
CA LEU A 100 13.27 4.24 -3.38
C LEU A 100 13.47 4.28 -1.86
N VAL A 101 14.13 3.26 -1.32
CA VAL A 101 14.59 3.21 0.07
C VAL A 101 16.06 2.79 0.07
N LYS A 102 16.92 3.58 0.72
CA LYS A 102 18.34 3.30 0.94
C LYS A 102 18.60 3.27 2.44
N SER A 103 19.01 2.12 2.94
CA SER A 103 19.47 1.91 4.30
C SER A 103 20.46 0.74 4.33
N LYS A 104 21.18 0.60 5.44
CA LYS A 104 22.12 -0.49 5.71
C LYS A 104 21.43 -1.86 5.67
N ASP A 105 20.23 -1.97 6.26
CA ASP A 105 19.53 -3.25 6.42
C ASP A 105 18.45 -3.48 5.35
N LEU A 106 17.95 -2.42 4.71
CA LEU A 106 16.90 -2.50 3.69
C LEU A 106 17.24 -1.59 2.50
N THR A 107 17.24 -2.17 1.30
CA THR A 107 17.34 -1.45 0.04
C THR A 107 16.13 -1.79 -0.82
N ILE A 108 15.39 -0.77 -1.26
CA ILE A 108 14.31 -0.89 -2.24
C ILE A 108 14.65 0.01 -3.42
N GLN A 109 14.59 -0.56 -4.63
CA GLN A 109 15.01 0.10 -5.86
C GLN A 109 13.83 0.15 -6.84
N GLY A 110 13.66 1.29 -7.51
CA GLY A 110 12.71 1.46 -8.61
C GLY A 110 13.46 1.44 -9.93
N ARG A 111 12.99 0.66 -10.90
CA ARG A 111 13.45 0.77 -12.30
C ARG A 111 12.48 1.66 -13.04
N PHE A 112 12.97 2.80 -13.51
CA PHE A 112 12.22 3.75 -14.31
C PHE A 112 12.71 3.68 -15.76
N GLY A 113 11.78 3.57 -16.71
CA GLY A 113 12.11 3.51 -18.12
C GLY A 113 10.92 3.80 -19.01
N TYR A 114 11.17 4.07 -20.29
CA TYR A 114 10.11 4.41 -21.24
C TYR A 114 9.17 3.24 -21.48
N THR A 115 7.94 3.59 -21.88
CA THR A 115 6.85 2.67 -22.19
C THR A 115 6.32 2.94 -23.59
N HIS A 116 5.44 2.08 -24.11
CA HIS A 116 4.78 2.33 -25.40
C HIS A 116 3.87 3.56 -25.34
N ARG A 117 3.30 3.87 -24.15
CA ARG A 117 2.48 5.05 -23.84
C ARG A 117 3.35 6.30 -23.69
N PHE A 118 4.37 6.24 -22.85
CA PHE A 118 5.28 7.34 -22.52
C PHE A 118 6.67 7.05 -23.08
N ARG A 119 6.93 7.54 -24.29
CA ARG A 119 8.16 7.23 -25.05
C ARG A 119 9.32 8.16 -24.73
N THR A 120 9.04 9.22 -23.98
CA THR A 120 9.96 10.35 -23.79
C THR A 120 10.00 10.86 -22.35
N ALA A 121 9.10 10.38 -21.49
CA ALA A 121 9.23 10.41 -20.04
C ALA A 121 9.24 8.96 -19.56
N SER A 122 10.08 8.63 -18.59
CA SER A 122 10.09 7.30 -17.99
C SER A 122 8.78 7.02 -17.24
N SER A 123 8.53 5.75 -16.94
CA SER A 123 7.48 5.29 -16.04
C SER A 123 8.08 4.23 -15.14
N THR A 124 7.41 3.87 -14.03
CA THR A 124 7.88 2.71 -13.25
C THR A 124 7.63 1.42 -14.03
N VAL A 125 8.69 0.63 -14.24
CA VAL A 125 8.67 -0.64 -14.98
C VAL A 125 9.17 -1.82 -14.13
N GLY A 126 9.53 -1.57 -12.88
CA GLY A 126 9.89 -2.60 -11.92
C GLY A 126 10.25 -2.07 -10.53
N VAL A 127 10.26 -2.97 -9.56
CA VAL A 127 10.74 -2.77 -8.19
C VAL A 127 11.62 -3.95 -7.77
N ALA A 128 12.69 -3.68 -7.03
CA ALA A 128 13.51 -4.70 -6.38
C ALA A 128 13.65 -4.40 -4.88
N VAL A 129 13.74 -5.44 -4.06
CA VAL A 129 13.88 -5.38 -2.59
C VAL A 129 15.02 -6.30 -2.18
N GLY A 130 15.91 -5.83 -1.30
CA GLY A 130 17.05 -6.59 -0.80
C GLY A 130 17.55 -6.08 0.55
N GLY A 131 18.41 -6.86 1.21
CA GLY A 131 19.11 -6.45 2.42
C GLY A 131 18.91 -7.38 3.63
N ALA A 132 19.62 -7.10 4.72
CA ALA A 132 19.60 -7.90 5.94
C ALA A 132 18.20 -8.02 6.58
N MET A 133 17.35 -7.01 6.43
CA MET A 133 15.95 -7.02 6.88
C MET A 133 15.09 -8.09 6.21
N ILE A 134 15.45 -8.53 5.00
CA ILE A 134 14.85 -9.71 4.36
C ILE A 134 15.85 -10.88 4.31
N ARG A 135 16.68 -10.99 5.35
CA ARG A 135 17.67 -12.06 5.58
C ARG A 135 18.72 -12.22 4.47
N GLY A 136 18.98 -11.15 3.72
CA GLY A 136 19.92 -11.14 2.59
C GLY A 136 19.34 -11.65 1.28
N HIS A 137 18.06 -12.06 1.26
CA HIS A 137 17.35 -12.42 0.04
C HIS A 137 17.15 -11.22 -0.89
N THR A 138 16.79 -11.49 -2.14
CA THR A 138 16.42 -10.48 -3.13
C THR A 138 15.10 -10.80 -3.83
N LEU A 139 14.14 -9.88 -3.80
CA LEU A 139 12.95 -9.89 -4.66
C LEU A 139 13.18 -8.95 -5.85
N VAL A 140 12.83 -9.38 -7.05
CA VAL A 140 12.76 -8.51 -8.24
C VAL A 140 11.42 -8.69 -8.94
N VAL A 141 10.71 -7.60 -9.19
CA VAL A 141 9.54 -7.54 -10.09
C VAL A 141 9.89 -6.60 -11.24
N ALA A 142 9.86 -7.09 -12.47
CA ALA A 142 10.22 -6.28 -13.63
C ALA A 142 9.40 -6.62 -14.88
N TYR A 143 9.17 -5.62 -15.72
CA TYR A 143 8.77 -5.82 -17.10
C TYR A 143 9.95 -6.32 -17.93
N VAL A 144 9.83 -7.52 -18.49
CA VAL A 144 10.84 -8.17 -19.34
C VAL A 144 10.39 -8.25 -20.81
N GLY A 145 9.10 -8.06 -21.07
CA GLY A 145 8.51 -8.09 -22.41
C GLY A 145 8.66 -9.45 -23.12
N PRO A 146 8.58 -9.49 -24.48
CA PRO A 146 8.02 -8.44 -25.34
C PRO A 146 6.48 -8.38 -25.29
N LYS A 147 5.83 -9.33 -24.61
CA LYS A 147 4.38 -9.33 -24.38
C LYS A 147 4.03 -8.31 -23.30
N THR A 148 2.85 -7.73 -23.38
CA THR A 148 2.33 -6.79 -22.38
C THR A 148 1.54 -7.48 -21.26
N GLY A 149 1.18 -6.70 -20.23
CA GLY A 149 0.37 -7.11 -19.08
C GLY A 149 1.04 -8.18 -18.23
N ARG A 150 0.21 -9.00 -17.55
CA ARG A 150 0.63 -10.13 -16.69
C ARG A 150 1.70 -11.04 -17.31
N THR A 151 1.71 -11.20 -18.64
CA THR A 151 2.68 -12.09 -19.31
C THR A 151 4.05 -11.45 -19.53
N GLY A 152 4.12 -10.12 -19.55
CA GLY A 152 5.34 -9.32 -19.70
C GLY A 152 6.09 -9.04 -18.41
N PHE A 153 5.38 -9.05 -17.28
CA PHE A 153 5.99 -8.96 -15.96
C PHE A 153 6.46 -10.33 -15.45
N LYS A 154 7.58 -10.32 -14.72
CA LYS A 154 8.16 -11.48 -14.07
C LYS A 154 8.59 -11.13 -12.65
N VAL A 155 8.51 -12.13 -11.78
CA VAL A 155 8.91 -12.05 -10.39
C VAL A 155 10.02 -13.06 -10.15
N PHE A 156 11.09 -12.61 -9.50
CA PHE A 156 12.24 -13.42 -9.14
C PHE A 156 12.47 -13.33 -7.64
N TRP A 157 12.81 -14.46 -7.03
CA TRP A 157 13.28 -14.57 -5.65
C TRP A 157 14.65 -15.24 -5.70
N ASP A 158 15.70 -14.51 -5.28
CA ASP A 158 17.11 -14.93 -5.36
C ASP A 158 17.59 -15.36 -6.77
N GLY A 159 16.96 -14.82 -7.82
CA GLY A 159 17.21 -15.20 -9.21
C GLY A 159 16.28 -16.27 -9.77
N GLU A 160 15.53 -16.99 -8.93
CA GLU A 160 14.58 -18.02 -9.36
C GLU A 160 13.21 -17.43 -9.65
N ARG A 161 12.56 -17.86 -10.74
CA ARG A 161 11.22 -17.37 -11.10
C ARG A 161 10.17 -17.88 -10.12
N ILE A 162 9.31 -16.98 -9.65
CA ILE A 162 8.13 -17.31 -8.84
C ILE A 162 6.85 -16.71 -9.46
N LEU A 163 5.69 -17.17 -8.99
CA LEU A 163 4.37 -16.65 -9.37
C LEU A 163 4.03 -16.69 -10.88
N GLU A 164 4.59 -17.66 -11.61
CA GLU A 164 4.48 -17.74 -13.09
C GLU A 164 3.05 -17.97 -13.60
N SER A 165 2.17 -18.56 -12.79
CA SER A 165 0.75 -18.77 -13.10
C SER A 165 -0.13 -17.68 -12.48
N TYR A 166 -1.37 -17.57 -12.98
CA TYR A 166 -2.37 -16.63 -12.46
C TYR A 166 -3.73 -17.33 -12.26
N PRO A 167 -4.35 -17.23 -11.07
CA PRO A 167 -3.77 -16.73 -9.82
C PRO A 167 -2.71 -17.69 -9.27
N SER A 168 -1.79 -17.20 -8.44
CA SER A 168 -0.79 -18.04 -7.75
C SER A 168 -0.33 -17.43 -6.43
N THR A 169 0.35 -18.25 -5.62
CA THR A 169 0.97 -17.85 -4.35
C THR A 169 2.34 -18.50 -4.19
N PHE A 170 3.22 -17.84 -3.46
CA PHE A 170 4.55 -18.33 -3.09
C PHE A 170 4.78 -18.08 -1.60
N ALA A 171 5.57 -18.93 -0.95
CA ALA A 171 6.08 -18.70 0.39
C ALA A 171 7.51 -19.23 0.44
N ALA A 172 8.45 -18.42 0.93
CA ALA A 172 9.82 -18.86 1.17
C ALA A 172 9.84 -19.89 2.31
N GLU A 173 10.72 -20.90 2.21
CA GLU A 173 10.81 -22.00 3.17
C GLU A 173 11.15 -21.52 4.60
N ASP A 174 11.96 -20.47 4.69
CA ASP A 174 12.41 -19.85 5.94
C ASP A 174 11.38 -18.87 6.56
N GLY A 175 10.27 -18.62 5.86
CA GLY A 175 9.19 -17.72 6.25
C GLY A 175 9.40 -16.24 5.90
N SER A 176 10.54 -15.85 5.32
CA SER A 176 10.91 -14.45 5.04
C SER A 176 9.94 -13.71 4.12
N LEU A 177 9.35 -14.40 3.15
CA LEU A 177 8.41 -13.85 2.17
C LEU A 177 7.15 -14.73 2.06
N ARG A 178 5.99 -14.06 2.02
CA ARG A 178 4.72 -14.59 1.50
C ARG A 178 4.24 -13.71 0.35
N ALA A 179 4.03 -14.30 -0.81
CA ALA A 179 3.68 -13.57 -2.02
C ALA A 179 2.42 -14.12 -2.71
N ALA A 180 1.68 -13.25 -3.40
CA ALA A 180 0.50 -13.61 -4.16
C ALA A 180 0.43 -12.83 -5.48
N HIS A 181 -0.03 -13.49 -6.55
CA HIS A 181 -0.37 -12.91 -7.85
C HIS A 181 -1.86 -13.16 -8.09
N ASN A 182 -2.69 -12.12 -7.97
CA ASN A 182 -4.15 -12.27 -7.97
C ASN A 182 -4.86 -10.98 -8.44
N ALA A 183 -6.18 -11.02 -8.57
CA ALA A 183 -7.01 -9.83 -8.69
C ALA A 183 -7.11 -9.16 -7.30
N MET A 184 -6.73 -7.90 -7.20
CA MET A 184 -6.76 -7.11 -5.96
C MET A 184 -7.26 -5.70 -6.29
N ASP A 185 -7.92 -5.03 -5.35
CA ASP A 185 -8.32 -3.63 -5.55
C ASP A 185 -7.13 -2.71 -5.19
N PRO A 186 -6.60 -1.89 -6.12
CA PRO A 186 -5.50 -0.96 -5.81
C PRO A 186 -5.82 0.03 -4.69
N ASP A 187 -7.10 0.40 -4.55
CA ASP A 187 -7.54 1.45 -3.65
C ASP A 187 -7.49 0.99 -2.17
N ASP A 188 -7.47 -0.33 -1.91
CA ASP A 188 -7.18 -0.92 -0.60
C ASP A 188 -5.74 -0.65 -0.13
N TYR A 189 -4.81 -0.41 -1.06
CA TYR A 189 -3.38 -0.23 -0.77
C TYR A 189 -3.00 1.25 -0.69
N HIS A 190 -3.42 2.05 -1.67
CA HIS A 190 -3.17 3.49 -1.69
C HIS A 190 -4.14 4.18 -2.67
N ARG A 191 -4.51 5.45 -2.41
CA ARG A 191 -5.39 6.19 -3.33
C ARG A 191 -4.78 6.38 -4.73
N GLU A 192 -3.46 6.56 -4.80
CA GLU A 192 -2.73 6.62 -6.08
C GLU A 192 -2.41 5.24 -6.65
N GLY A 193 -2.81 4.15 -5.98
CA GLY A 193 -2.52 2.78 -6.39
C GLY A 193 -3.01 2.48 -7.81
N ARG A 194 -4.13 3.10 -8.21
CA ARG A 194 -4.74 3.00 -9.54
C ARG A 194 -4.26 4.06 -10.55
N HIS A 195 -3.47 5.05 -10.15
CA HIS A 195 -3.11 6.20 -11.00
C HIS A 195 -2.48 5.74 -12.34
N THR A 196 -2.92 6.29 -13.48
CA THR A 196 -2.63 5.83 -14.87
C THR A 196 -3.01 4.39 -15.27
N ILE A 197 -3.40 3.49 -14.34
CA ILE A 197 -3.61 2.05 -14.63
C ILE A 197 -5.02 1.58 -14.24
N GLY A 198 -5.84 1.26 -15.25
CA GLY A 198 -6.98 0.35 -15.09
C GLY A 198 -8.31 0.99 -14.65
N GLY A 199 -8.55 2.26 -14.97
CA GLY A 199 -9.86 2.91 -14.84
C GLY A 199 -10.10 3.52 -13.47
N VAL A 200 -11.36 3.47 -12.99
CA VAL A 200 -11.82 4.20 -11.79
C VAL A 200 -12.29 3.32 -10.62
N GLN A 201 -12.46 2.01 -10.81
CA GLN A 201 -12.92 1.09 -9.75
C GLN A 201 -12.70 -0.38 -10.13
N GLY A 202 -12.61 -1.25 -9.12
CA GLY A 202 -12.61 -2.71 -9.26
C GLY A 202 -11.22 -3.35 -9.21
N VAL A 203 -11.22 -4.68 -9.11
CA VAL A 203 -10.00 -5.48 -8.93
C VAL A 203 -9.18 -5.63 -10.22
N LEU A 204 -7.86 -5.50 -10.10
CA LEU A 204 -6.90 -5.60 -11.20
C LEU A 204 -5.79 -6.61 -10.89
N PRO A 205 -5.15 -7.21 -11.91
CA PRO A 205 -4.00 -8.10 -11.71
C PRO A 205 -2.86 -7.41 -10.99
N SER A 206 -2.52 -7.93 -9.81
CA SER A 206 -1.52 -7.33 -8.93
C SER A 206 -0.67 -8.39 -8.27
N TYR A 207 0.54 -8.00 -7.88
CA TYR A 207 1.36 -8.74 -6.93
C TYR A 207 1.26 -8.13 -5.54
N LEU A 208 1.30 -8.97 -4.51
CA LEU A 208 1.41 -8.56 -3.12
C LEU A 208 2.50 -9.39 -2.44
N PHE A 209 3.46 -8.71 -1.82
CA PHE A 209 4.59 -9.29 -1.10
C PHE A 209 4.51 -8.85 0.36
N LYS A 210 4.46 -9.81 1.28
CA LYS A 210 4.48 -9.56 2.73
C LYS A 210 5.70 -10.23 3.32
N PHE A 211 6.52 -9.44 3.99
CA PHE A 211 7.74 -9.88 4.64
C PHE A 211 7.53 -9.95 6.16
N GLU A 212 8.41 -10.65 6.87
CA GLU A 212 8.31 -10.84 8.33
C GLU A 212 8.42 -9.54 9.13
N HIS A 213 9.31 -8.63 8.71
CA HIS A 213 9.71 -7.44 9.48
C HIS A 213 8.88 -6.18 9.17
N ASP A 214 7.55 -6.27 9.27
CA ASP A 214 6.63 -5.13 9.07
C ASP A 214 6.80 -4.42 7.70
N LEU A 215 7.19 -5.14 6.64
CA LEU A 215 7.32 -4.64 5.26
C LEU A 215 6.30 -5.31 4.34
N THR A 216 5.58 -4.50 3.57
CA THR A 216 4.69 -4.93 2.48
C THR A 216 5.00 -4.15 1.21
N VAL A 217 5.08 -4.85 0.08
CA VAL A 217 5.17 -4.24 -1.25
C VAL A 217 4.00 -4.74 -2.09
N TYR A 218 3.22 -3.81 -2.62
CA TYR A 218 2.14 -4.07 -3.57
C TYR A 218 2.54 -3.53 -4.95
N VAL A 219 2.25 -4.29 -6.01
CA VAL A 219 2.55 -3.91 -7.39
C VAL A 219 1.33 -4.12 -8.28
N LEU A 220 0.77 -3.03 -8.81
CA LEU A 220 -0.29 -3.08 -9.82
C LEU A 220 0.33 -3.22 -11.22
N ILE A 221 -0.11 -4.21 -12.00
CA ILE A 221 0.44 -4.53 -13.32
C ILE A 221 -0.29 -3.76 -14.43
N GLY A 222 0.42 -2.87 -15.12
CA GLY A 222 -0.02 -2.22 -16.36
C GLY A 222 0.41 -2.98 -17.63
N PRO A 223 0.25 -2.39 -18.83
CA PRO A 223 0.67 -3.00 -20.08
C PRO A 223 2.19 -3.24 -20.16
N ASP A 224 2.98 -2.25 -19.83
CA ASP A 224 4.45 -2.30 -19.78
C ASP A 224 5.04 -1.41 -18.67
N ASN A 225 4.17 -0.80 -17.86
CA ASN A 225 4.46 -0.11 -16.61
C ASN A 225 3.81 -0.81 -15.41
N CYS A 226 4.17 -0.41 -14.20
CA CYS A 226 3.49 -0.79 -12.97
C CYS A 226 3.43 0.39 -11.99
N ASN A 227 2.46 0.36 -11.07
CA ASN A 227 2.49 1.19 -9.87
C ASN A 227 2.97 0.33 -8.69
N VAL A 228 3.71 0.93 -7.77
CA VAL A 228 4.33 0.26 -6.62
C VAL A 228 3.98 1.02 -5.35
N ILE A 229 3.39 0.33 -4.38
CA ILE A 229 3.13 0.86 -3.04
C ILE A 229 4.02 0.11 -2.05
N ILE A 230 4.83 0.86 -1.32
CA ILE A 230 5.71 0.36 -0.25
C ILE A 230 5.08 0.78 1.08
N GLU A 231 4.76 -0.18 1.95
CA GLU A 231 4.29 0.06 3.31
C GLU A 231 5.28 -0.57 4.28
N ASN A 232 5.92 0.24 5.11
CA ASN A 232 6.79 -0.23 6.18
C ASN A 232 6.76 0.68 7.40
N ARG A 233 7.36 0.19 8.48
CA ARG A 233 7.79 1.04 9.60
C ARG A 233 9.13 1.71 9.31
N LYS A 234 9.34 2.90 9.88
CA LYS A 234 10.67 3.54 9.95
C LYS A 234 11.71 2.56 10.48
N LEU A 235 12.87 2.53 9.80
CA LEU A 235 14.02 1.73 10.19
C LEU A 235 14.71 2.32 11.45
N LEU A 236 15.47 1.50 12.16
CA LEU A 236 16.24 1.96 13.34
C LEU A 236 17.54 2.67 12.92
N GLU A 237 18.13 2.22 11.83
CA GLU A 237 19.28 2.82 11.16
C GLU A 237 18.82 3.93 10.20
N ASP A 238 19.76 4.75 9.72
CA ASP A 238 19.48 5.80 8.74
C ASP A 238 18.75 5.24 7.50
N GLN A 239 17.73 5.98 7.07
CA GLN A 239 16.93 5.68 5.88
C GLN A 239 16.89 6.93 4.99
N ASP A 240 17.05 6.75 3.69
CA ASP A 240 16.97 7.83 2.69
C ASP A 240 16.40 7.32 1.35
N GLY A 241 16.31 8.18 0.34
CA GLY A 241 15.87 7.84 -1.02
C GLY A 241 14.56 8.54 -1.41
N TYR A 242 14.02 8.19 -2.59
CA TYR A 242 12.81 8.81 -3.14
C TYR A 242 11.55 8.65 -2.26
N CYS A 243 11.50 7.64 -1.41
CA CYS A 243 10.42 7.47 -0.44
C CYS A 243 10.63 8.26 0.86
N GLY A 244 11.73 8.99 1.03
CA GLY A 244 12.00 9.80 2.22
C GLY A 244 12.48 9.02 3.44
N ASN A 245 12.55 9.71 4.59
CA ASN A 245 13.30 9.28 5.78
C ASN A 245 12.48 9.23 7.09
N PHE A 246 11.16 9.44 7.01
CA PHE A 246 10.24 9.48 8.16
C PHE A 246 10.60 10.57 9.20
N ASN A 247 10.95 11.78 8.77
CA ASN A 247 11.17 12.95 9.65
C ASN A 247 9.98 13.94 9.70
N CYS A 248 8.95 13.73 8.87
CA CYS A 248 7.81 14.62 8.61
C CYS A 248 8.18 16.00 8.04
N ASP A 249 9.35 16.12 7.40
CA ASP A 249 9.71 17.20 6.50
C ASP A 249 9.40 16.74 5.06
N THR A 250 8.91 17.66 4.22
CA THR A 250 8.60 17.39 2.81
C THR A 250 9.49 18.15 1.85
N GLU A 251 10.40 18.99 2.39
CA GLU A 251 11.29 19.87 1.63
C GLU A 251 12.62 19.18 1.33
N ASP A 252 13.10 18.28 2.21
CA ASP A 252 14.27 17.43 1.95
C ASP A 252 13.98 16.25 1.01
N ASP A 253 12.71 15.86 0.87
CA ASP A 253 12.23 14.90 -0.14
C ASP A 253 12.16 15.47 -1.57
N THR A 254 12.34 16.78 -1.76
CA THR A 254 12.28 17.40 -3.10
C THR A 254 13.39 16.89 -4.03
N LEU A 255 13.16 16.89 -5.35
CA LEU A 255 14.17 16.45 -6.33
C LEU A 255 15.51 17.20 -6.19
N ASP A 256 15.46 18.51 -5.91
CA ASP A 256 16.65 19.35 -5.64
C ASP A 256 17.38 18.95 -4.35
N ALA A 257 16.67 18.45 -3.34
CA ALA A 257 17.26 17.96 -2.09
C ALA A 257 17.79 16.53 -2.20
N LEU A 258 17.16 15.67 -3.01
CA LEU A 258 17.71 14.36 -3.41
C LEU A 258 18.98 14.53 -4.27
N SER A 259 18.97 15.48 -5.22
CA SER A 259 20.12 15.79 -6.08
C SER A 259 21.32 16.29 -5.26
N ARG A 260 21.10 17.22 -4.32
CA ARG A 260 22.16 17.70 -3.40
C ARG A 260 22.78 16.59 -2.53
N ARG A 261 22.11 15.45 -2.37
CA ARG A 261 22.57 14.28 -1.62
C ARG A 261 23.08 13.13 -2.52
N GLY A 262 23.09 13.31 -3.85
CA GLY A 262 23.52 12.28 -4.80
C GLY A 262 22.55 11.11 -4.93
N LEU A 263 21.26 11.32 -4.67
CA LEU A 263 20.20 10.30 -4.74
C LEU A 263 19.28 10.45 -5.94
N ALA A 264 19.34 11.59 -6.64
CA ALA A 264 18.56 11.83 -7.87
C ALA A 264 19.22 11.29 -9.15
N ASP A 265 20.48 10.85 -9.08
CA ASP A 265 21.16 10.21 -10.22
C ASP A 265 20.88 8.69 -10.24
N PRO A 266 20.85 8.05 -11.42
CA PRO A 266 20.75 6.59 -11.52
C PRO A 266 21.92 5.90 -10.79
N MET A 267 21.62 4.83 -10.06
CA MET A 267 22.64 4.08 -9.31
C MET A 267 23.59 3.29 -10.24
N PRO A 268 24.81 2.97 -9.78
CA PRO A 268 25.73 2.09 -10.49
C PRO A 268 25.13 0.70 -10.74
N ALA A 269 25.44 0.09 -11.89
CA ALA A 269 24.88 -1.20 -12.28
C ALA A 269 25.31 -2.35 -11.35
N GLU A 270 26.45 -2.22 -10.68
CA GLU A 270 26.94 -3.12 -9.64
C GLU A 270 26.11 -3.06 -8.35
N GLU A 271 25.50 -1.92 -8.01
CA GLU A 271 24.62 -1.73 -6.86
C GLU A 271 23.18 -2.19 -7.14
N SER A 272 22.80 -2.32 -8.42
CA SER A 272 21.48 -2.77 -8.84
C SER A 272 21.15 -4.18 -8.31
N LEU A 273 19.97 -4.32 -7.72
CA LEU A 273 19.33 -5.59 -7.38
C LEU A 273 18.62 -6.21 -8.59
N PHE A 274 18.34 -5.44 -9.66
CA PHE A 274 17.72 -6.00 -10.86
C PHE A 274 18.63 -6.96 -11.64
N LYS A 275 19.92 -7.06 -11.29
CA LYS A 275 20.84 -8.12 -11.75
C LYS A 275 20.41 -9.53 -11.31
N TYR A 276 19.55 -9.63 -10.28
CA TYR A 276 18.90 -10.88 -9.83
C TYR A 276 17.56 -11.13 -10.54
N GLY A 277 17.25 -10.37 -11.59
CA GLY A 277 16.13 -10.63 -12.49
C GLY A 277 16.58 -10.65 -13.95
N GLU A 278 15.62 -10.68 -14.86
CA GLU A 278 15.91 -10.55 -16.29
C GLU A 278 16.08 -9.08 -16.72
N PRO A 279 16.90 -8.82 -17.75
CA PRO A 279 17.04 -7.50 -18.31
C PRO A 279 15.72 -7.02 -18.91
N ALA A 280 15.39 -5.74 -18.70
CA ALA A 280 14.31 -5.09 -19.43
C ALA A 280 14.65 -5.03 -20.93
N PRO A 281 13.64 -4.97 -21.82
CA PRO A 281 13.89 -4.74 -23.24
C PRO A 281 14.72 -3.48 -23.47
N ALA A 282 15.74 -3.54 -24.35
CA ALA A 282 16.72 -2.47 -24.50
C ALA A 282 16.14 -1.09 -24.87
N TRP A 283 14.91 -1.03 -25.40
CA TRP A 283 14.21 0.24 -25.69
C TRP A 283 13.70 0.96 -24.44
N VAL A 284 13.47 0.25 -23.33
CA VAL A 284 12.96 0.80 -22.06
C VAL A 284 13.98 1.76 -21.43
N MET A 285 15.27 1.42 -21.47
CA MET A 285 16.35 2.23 -20.88
C MET A 285 17.06 3.16 -21.88
N LYS A 286 16.68 3.13 -23.16
CA LYS A 286 17.35 3.92 -24.20
C LYS A 286 16.90 5.37 -24.13
N LYS A 287 17.69 6.24 -23.49
CA LYS A 287 17.40 7.69 -23.36
C LYS A 287 16.92 8.29 -24.68
N VAL A 288 15.68 8.77 -24.68
CA VAL A 288 15.07 9.59 -25.72
C VAL A 288 15.03 11.01 -25.17
N SER A 289 15.29 12.02 -26.00
CA SER A 289 15.10 13.41 -25.59
C SER A 289 13.64 13.63 -25.23
N ALA A 290 13.37 13.89 -23.94
CA ALA A 290 12.08 14.38 -23.49
C ALA A 290 11.74 15.66 -24.28
N PRO A 291 10.56 15.79 -24.90
CA PRO A 291 10.09 17.09 -25.32
C PRO A 291 9.90 17.91 -24.05
N SER A 292 10.54 19.06 -23.96
CA SER A 292 10.15 20.03 -22.94
C SER A 292 8.68 20.44 -23.17
N LEU A 293 8.06 21.10 -22.19
CA LEU A 293 6.78 21.76 -22.44
C LEU A 293 6.87 22.80 -23.58
N GLU A 294 8.08 23.24 -23.97
CA GLU A 294 8.36 24.15 -25.08
C GLU A 294 8.43 23.41 -26.43
N ASP A 295 8.91 22.16 -26.44
CA ASP A 295 9.02 21.27 -27.62
C ASP A 295 7.74 20.46 -27.91
N CYS A 296 6.76 20.49 -27.01
CA CYS A 296 5.50 19.77 -27.19
C CYS A 296 4.74 20.23 -28.45
N ASP A 297 4.23 19.28 -29.25
CA ASP A 297 3.49 19.60 -30.48
C ASP A 297 2.38 20.63 -30.19
N PRO A 298 2.33 21.78 -30.90
CA PRO A 298 1.41 22.85 -30.56
C PRO A 298 -0.07 22.46 -30.57
N LYS A 299 -0.47 21.44 -31.35
CA LYS A 299 -1.86 20.94 -31.38
C LYS A 299 -2.14 20.06 -30.16
N VAL A 300 -1.19 19.19 -29.81
CA VAL A 300 -1.28 18.36 -28.59
C VAL A 300 -1.32 19.25 -27.35
N LYS A 301 -0.41 20.23 -27.25
CA LYS A 301 -0.36 21.18 -26.13
C LYS A 301 -1.65 21.98 -25.97
N ALA A 302 -2.20 22.52 -27.06
CA ALA A 302 -3.44 23.29 -27.03
C ALA A 302 -4.65 22.45 -26.57
N GLU A 303 -4.75 21.21 -27.04
CA GLU A 303 -5.84 20.32 -26.65
C GLU A 303 -5.68 19.77 -25.21
N ALA A 304 -4.43 19.53 -24.78
CA ALA A 304 -4.11 19.18 -23.41
C ALA A 304 -4.47 20.32 -22.44
N LEU A 305 -4.07 21.57 -22.72
CA LEU A 305 -4.47 22.76 -21.94
C LEU A 305 -6.00 22.87 -21.81
N ARG A 306 -6.76 22.61 -22.88
CA ARG A 306 -8.22 22.64 -22.89
C ARG A 306 -8.86 21.52 -22.05
N THR A 307 -8.19 20.36 -21.98
CA THR A 307 -8.69 19.15 -21.33
C THR A 307 -8.32 19.12 -19.85
N CYS A 308 -7.03 19.29 -19.55
CA CYS A 308 -6.45 19.29 -18.21
C CYS A 308 -6.82 20.52 -17.38
N GLY A 309 -7.14 21.67 -17.99
CA GLY A 309 -7.54 22.91 -17.28
C GLY A 309 -8.82 22.81 -16.44
N GLN A 310 -9.42 21.62 -16.35
CA GLN A 310 -10.55 21.28 -15.47
C GLN A 310 -10.10 20.64 -14.15
N LEU A 311 -8.81 20.32 -13.99
CA LEU A 311 -8.22 19.70 -12.79
C LEU A 311 -7.71 20.75 -11.79
N PRO A 312 -7.46 20.37 -10.52
CA PRO A 312 -6.80 21.23 -9.52
C PRO A 312 -5.40 21.71 -9.94
N GLU A 313 -4.98 22.84 -9.35
CA GLU A 313 -3.65 23.42 -9.57
C GLU A 313 -2.55 22.46 -9.08
N GLY A 314 -1.63 22.08 -9.98
CA GLY A 314 -0.71 20.95 -9.81
C GLY A 314 -1.02 19.81 -10.78
N ASP A 315 -2.20 19.20 -10.65
CA ASP A 315 -2.66 18.09 -11.50
C ASP A 315 -2.79 18.49 -12.97
N GLN A 316 -3.10 19.76 -13.25
CA GLN A 316 -3.09 20.31 -14.61
C GLN A 316 -1.71 20.15 -15.28
N HIS A 317 -0.62 20.37 -14.54
CA HIS A 317 0.74 20.32 -15.10
C HIS A 317 1.15 18.88 -15.44
N ALA A 318 0.85 17.92 -14.56
CA ALA A 318 1.05 16.49 -14.82
C ALA A 318 0.28 16.04 -16.07
N CYS A 319 -1.03 16.28 -16.11
CA CYS A 319 -1.90 15.92 -17.24
C CYS A 319 -1.47 16.54 -18.58
N ILE A 320 -0.96 17.79 -18.58
CA ILE A 320 -0.42 18.41 -19.80
C ILE A 320 0.91 17.76 -20.21
N PHE A 321 1.77 17.48 -19.24
CA PHE A 321 3.04 16.81 -19.46
C PHE A 321 2.83 15.40 -20.02
N ASP A 322 1.90 14.61 -19.46
CA ASP A 322 1.50 13.29 -19.95
C ASP A 322 1.11 13.31 -21.43
N ALA A 323 0.27 14.26 -21.84
CA ALA A 323 -0.12 14.43 -23.24
C ALA A 323 1.06 14.79 -24.16
N CYS A 324 1.96 15.66 -23.69
CA CYS A 324 3.16 16.04 -24.41
C CYS A 324 4.16 14.87 -24.52
N ALA A 325 4.37 14.10 -23.47
CA ALA A 325 5.28 12.95 -23.41
C ALA A 325 4.75 11.71 -24.17
N ALA A 326 3.43 11.54 -24.22
CA ALA A 326 2.79 10.56 -25.08
C ALA A 326 2.66 11.03 -26.55
N ASN A 327 2.92 12.32 -26.81
CA ASN A 327 2.65 13.02 -28.08
C ASN A 327 1.20 12.79 -28.57
N THR A 328 0.24 12.79 -27.66
CA THR A 328 -1.19 12.63 -27.97
C THR A 328 -2.09 13.24 -26.88
N ALA A 329 -3.12 13.97 -27.31
CA ALA A 329 -4.14 14.51 -26.42
C ALA A 329 -5.05 13.42 -25.79
N THR A 330 -4.98 12.17 -26.27
CA THR A 330 -5.70 11.05 -25.65
C THR A 330 -5.23 10.76 -24.23
N ALA A 331 -3.94 10.98 -23.91
CA ALA A 331 -3.44 10.80 -22.54
C ALA A 331 -4.15 11.76 -21.57
N ALA A 332 -4.13 13.08 -21.84
CA ALA A 332 -4.87 14.08 -21.05
C ALA A 332 -6.35 13.72 -20.82
N THR A 333 -7.01 13.07 -21.79
CA THR A 333 -8.40 12.60 -21.60
C THR A 333 -8.51 11.45 -20.61
N GLN A 334 -7.55 10.51 -20.65
CA GLN A 334 -7.45 9.40 -19.72
C GLN A 334 -7.12 9.90 -18.31
N ASP A 335 -6.18 10.83 -18.18
CA ASP A 335 -5.71 11.30 -16.88
C ASP A 335 -6.79 12.16 -16.19
N VAL A 336 -7.50 13.02 -16.93
CA VAL A 336 -8.73 13.69 -16.44
C VAL A 336 -9.82 12.69 -16.02
N SER A 337 -9.94 11.53 -16.69
CA SER A 337 -10.94 10.53 -16.31
C SER A 337 -10.59 9.74 -15.04
N VAL A 338 -9.31 9.72 -14.64
CA VAL A 338 -8.82 9.07 -13.42
C VAL A 338 -8.76 10.05 -12.24
N LEU A 339 -8.39 11.31 -12.50
CA LEU A 339 -8.19 12.34 -11.48
C LEU A 339 -9.46 13.09 -11.05
N ARG A 340 -10.56 12.98 -11.80
CA ARG A 340 -11.84 13.59 -11.42
C ARG A 340 -12.44 12.94 -10.17
N THR A 341 -12.67 13.72 -9.13
CA THR A 341 -13.42 13.25 -7.96
C THR A 341 -14.93 13.40 -8.17
N PRO A 342 -15.78 12.62 -7.48
CA PRO A 342 -17.23 12.80 -7.54
C PRO A 342 -17.75 14.17 -7.07
N GLU A 343 -16.92 14.97 -6.38
CA GLU A 343 -17.30 16.30 -5.90
C GLU A 343 -17.27 17.36 -7.02
N ASP A 344 -16.54 17.10 -8.12
CA ASP A 344 -16.29 18.06 -9.21
C ASP A 344 -17.42 18.15 -10.26
N GLU A 345 -18.39 17.21 -10.26
CA GLU A 345 -19.48 17.19 -11.25
C GLU A 345 -20.55 18.29 -11.03
N GLY A 346 -20.47 19.04 -9.93
CA GLY A 346 -21.50 20.00 -9.52
C GLY A 346 -21.72 21.22 -10.43
N LYS A 347 -20.85 21.49 -11.41
CA LYS A 347 -20.92 22.71 -12.25
C LYS A 347 -20.51 22.52 -13.73
N ALA A 348 -21.35 21.85 -14.53
CA ALA A 348 -21.82 22.39 -15.83
C ALA A 348 -22.65 21.37 -16.66
N ALA A 349 -23.97 21.59 -16.75
CA ALA A 349 -24.79 21.54 -17.98
C ALA A 349 -26.30 21.39 -17.68
N SER A 350 -27.12 21.85 -18.63
CA SER A 350 -28.59 21.87 -18.59
C SER A 350 -29.10 21.89 -20.06
N PRO A 351 -30.35 21.55 -20.42
CA PRO A 351 -31.31 20.63 -19.81
C PRO A 351 -31.93 19.61 -20.84
N SER A 352 -32.08 18.33 -20.47
CA SER A 352 -33.01 17.39 -21.14
C SER A 352 -33.92 16.68 -20.13
N SER A 353 -34.67 17.50 -19.39
CA SER A 353 -35.15 17.18 -18.04
C SER A 353 -36.62 16.72 -17.96
N SER A 354 -36.86 15.42 -18.11
CA SER A 354 -37.91 14.73 -17.33
C SER A 354 -37.71 13.22 -17.25
N ARG A 355 -37.51 12.54 -18.39
CA ARG A 355 -37.39 11.06 -18.44
C ARG A 355 -36.03 10.54 -17.97
N SER A 356 -34.94 11.21 -18.33
CA SER A 356 -33.57 10.92 -17.83
C SER A 356 -33.47 11.05 -16.31
N LYS A 357 -34.14 12.07 -15.73
CA LYS A 357 -34.15 12.32 -14.28
C LYS A 357 -34.72 11.16 -13.46
N ALA A 358 -35.69 10.42 -13.99
CA ALA A 358 -36.23 9.26 -13.29
C ALA A 358 -35.25 8.06 -13.31
N CYS A 359 -34.41 7.94 -14.34
CA CYS A 359 -33.35 6.93 -14.36
C CYS A 359 -32.15 7.32 -13.50
N ALA A 360 -31.91 8.62 -13.30
CA ALA A 360 -30.93 9.16 -12.35
C ALA A 360 -31.43 9.21 -10.89
N ALA A 361 -32.67 8.80 -10.61
CA ALA A 361 -33.20 8.77 -9.23
C ALA A 361 -32.49 7.69 -8.40
N ALA A 362 -32.19 8.00 -7.13
CA ALA A 362 -31.51 7.07 -6.23
C ALA A 362 -32.45 5.96 -5.74
N CYS A 363 -32.17 4.72 -6.16
CA CYS A 363 -32.75 3.51 -5.61
C CYS A 363 -31.98 3.10 -4.35
N LYS A 364 -32.64 3.20 -3.19
CA LYS A 364 -32.14 2.65 -1.92
C LYS A 364 -32.68 1.22 -1.75
N PHE A 365 -31.79 0.24 -1.67
CA PHE A 365 -32.16 -1.15 -1.48
C PHE A 365 -31.09 -1.85 -0.63
N HIS A 366 -31.51 -2.36 0.54
CA HIS A 366 -30.61 -2.61 1.68
C HIS A 366 -29.78 -1.35 2.00
N ASP A 367 -28.54 -1.53 2.47
CA ASP A 367 -27.66 -0.44 2.89
C ASP A 367 -26.97 0.30 1.72
N GLY A 368 -27.22 -0.13 0.48
CA GLY A 368 -26.66 0.45 -0.74
C GLY A 368 -27.57 1.51 -1.38
N HIS A 369 -26.94 2.49 -2.03
CA HIS A 369 -27.59 3.48 -2.88
C HIS A 369 -26.92 3.48 -4.26
N ALA A 370 -27.72 3.44 -5.32
CA ALA A 370 -27.30 3.58 -6.72
C ALA A 370 -28.44 4.22 -7.51
N THR A 371 -28.17 4.83 -8.66
CA THR A 371 -29.24 5.29 -9.54
C THR A 371 -30.03 4.12 -10.12
N CYS A 372 -31.28 4.37 -10.53
CA CYS A 372 -32.09 3.37 -11.20
C CYS A 372 -31.38 2.80 -12.45
N ALA A 373 -30.75 3.63 -13.28
CA ALA A 373 -30.00 3.19 -14.46
C ALA A 373 -28.82 2.25 -14.11
N GLU A 374 -27.97 2.64 -13.15
CA GLU A 374 -26.84 1.80 -12.72
C GLU A 374 -27.32 0.46 -12.18
N ARG A 375 -28.37 0.46 -11.37
CA ARG A 375 -28.92 -0.77 -10.78
C ARG A 375 -29.51 -1.71 -11.83
N ILE A 376 -30.15 -1.18 -12.87
CA ILE A 376 -30.66 -1.96 -14.00
C ILE A 376 -29.49 -2.61 -14.75
N ASN A 377 -28.47 -1.84 -15.11
CA ASN A 377 -27.29 -2.37 -15.82
C ASN A 377 -26.49 -3.36 -14.96
N TYR A 378 -26.39 -3.13 -13.64
CA TYR A 378 -25.79 -4.06 -12.69
C TYR A 378 -26.54 -5.39 -12.65
N LEU A 379 -27.86 -5.37 -12.45
CA LEU A 379 -28.66 -6.61 -12.38
C LEU A 379 -28.69 -7.35 -13.72
N ARG A 380 -28.69 -6.63 -14.86
CA ARG A 380 -28.52 -7.23 -16.19
C ARG A 380 -27.29 -8.12 -16.22
N VAL A 381 -26.12 -7.59 -15.82
CA VAL A 381 -24.85 -8.33 -15.85
C VAL A 381 -24.78 -9.42 -14.77
N HIS A 382 -25.15 -9.12 -13.53
CA HIS A 382 -24.83 -9.96 -12.36
C HIS A 382 -25.96 -10.89 -11.90
N SER A 383 -27.18 -10.71 -12.41
CA SER A 383 -28.35 -11.53 -12.02
C SER A 383 -29.10 -12.12 -13.21
N PHE A 384 -29.03 -11.50 -14.38
CA PHE A 384 -29.70 -11.99 -15.60
C PHE A 384 -28.74 -12.40 -16.73
N GLY A 385 -27.45 -12.11 -16.61
CA GLY A 385 -26.36 -12.63 -17.46
C GLY A 385 -26.60 -12.50 -18.96
N ASP A 386 -26.39 -13.60 -19.67
CA ASP A 386 -26.56 -13.72 -21.12
C ASP A 386 -28.03 -13.94 -21.57
N SER A 387 -29.02 -13.68 -20.71
CA SER A 387 -30.43 -13.85 -21.10
C SER A 387 -30.83 -12.82 -22.16
N ASP A 388 -31.51 -13.27 -23.22
CA ASP A 388 -32.01 -12.42 -24.31
C ASP A 388 -32.98 -11.32 -23.83
N ASP A 389 -33.62 -11.51 -22.67
CA ASP A 389 -34.50 -10.56 -21.99
C ASP A 389 -33.86 -9.92 -20.73
N GLY A 390 -32.55 -10.07 -20.55
CA GLY A 390 -31.87 -9.69 -19.30
C GLY A 390 -31.98 -8.20 -18.95
N CYS A 391 -32.17 -7.34 -19.95
CA CYS A 391 -32.47 -5.92 -19.75
C CYS A 391 -33.91 -5.70 -19.26
N GLU A 392 -34.90 -6.34 -19.88
CA GLU A 392 -36.31 -6.32 -19.49
C GLU A 392 -36.55 -6.95 -18.10
N ALA A 393 -35.81 -8.01 -17.76
CA ALA A 393 -35.85 -8.66 -16.46
C ALA A 393 -35.22 -7.78 -15.37
N ALA A 394 -34.05 -7.18 -15.63
CA ALA A 394 -33.40 -6.24 -14.71
C ALA A 394 -34.25 -4.98 -14.47
N HIS A 395 -34.80 -4.39 -15.54
CA HIS A 395 -35.65 -3.20 -15.49
C HIS A 395 -36.89 -3.40 -14.61
N ARG A 396 -37.62 -4.49 -14.86
CA ARG A 396 -38.78 -4.91 -14.06
C ARG A 396 -38.42 -5.13 -12.60
N LEU A 397 -37.32 -5.85 -12.31
CA LEU A 397 -36.89 -6.09 -10.93
C LEU A 397 -36.50 -4.79 -10.20
N VAL A 398 -35.87 -3.82 -10.87
CA VAL A 398 -35.57 -2.51 -10.26
C VAL A 398 -36.84 -1.69 -9.99
N ILE A 399 -37.83 -1.74 -10.89
CA ILE A 399 -39.13 -1.10 -10.64
C ILE A 399 -39.86 -1.78 -9.47
N GLU A 400 -39.80 -3.10 -9.33
CA GLU A 400 -40.38 -3.80 -8.17
C GLU A 400 -39.65 -3.45 -6.86
N GLN A 401 -38.31 -3.43 -6.87
CA GLN A 401 -37.49 -3.15 -5.69
C GLN A 401 -37.50 -1.69 -5.25
N CYS A 402 -37.69 -0.74 -6.19
CA CYS A 402 -37.57 0.70 -5.96
C CYS A 402 -38.70 1.49 -6.64
N ALA A 403 -39.94 1.00 -6.57
CA ALA A 403 -41.11 1.55 -7.26
C ALA A 403 -41.31 3.07 -7.08
N SER A 404 -41.02 3.60 -5.88
CA SER A 404 -41.16 5.03 -5.56
C SER A 404 -40.13 5.93 -6.24
N ALA A 405 -38.97 5.40 -6.62
CA ALA A 405 -37.90 6.15 -7.28
C ALA A 405 -37.80 5.85 -8.79
N CYS A 406 -37.93 4.58 -9.17
CA CYS A 406 -37.59 4.10 -10.51
C CYS A 406 -38.77 3.91 -11.47
N SER A 407 -40.02 4.06 -11.02
CA SER A 407 -41.20 3.87 -11.87
C SER A 407 -41.27 4.78 -13.10
N GLY A 408 -40.63 5.95 -13.07
CA GLY A 408 -40.52 6.84 -14.23
C GLY A 408 -39.38 6.51 -15.20
N CYS A 409 -38.47 5.59 -14.84
CA CYS A 409 -37.35 5.20 -15.70
C CYS A 409 -37.83 4.18 -16.74
N SER A 410 -37.80 4.53 -18.02
CA SER A 410 -38.08 3.55 -19.09
C SER A 410 -36.85 2.70 -19.41
N LEU A 411 -37.06 1.52 -19.99
CA LEU A 411 -35.97 0.63 -20.41
C LEU A 411 -34.97 1.36 -21.33
N GLU A 412 -35.48 2.05 -22.34
CA GLU A 412 -34.68 2.87 -23.26
C GLU A 412 -33.90 3.99 -22.55
N ALA A 413 -34.54 4.69 -21.60
CA ALA A 413 -33.88 5.76 -20.83
C ALA A 413 -32.85 5.24 -19.80
N SER A 414 -32.89 3.95 -19.46
CA SER A 414 -31.90 3.31 -18.57
C SER A 414 -30.57 3.01 -19.27
N GLY A 415 -30.49 3.17 -20.59
CA GLY A 415 -29.31 2.81 -21.39
C GLY A 415 -29.05 1.31 -21.53
N CYS A 416 -29.90 0.45 -20.95
CA CYS A 416 -29.74 -0.99 -21.01
C CYS A 416 -29.98 -1.50 -22.43
N SER A 417 -28.93 -1.97 -23.08
CA SER A 417 -28.98 -2.56 -24.43
C SER A 417 -28.72 -4.07 -24.39
N ARG A 418 -29.40 -4.80 -25.28
CA ARG A 418 -29.13 -6.22 -25.53
C ARG A 418 -27.76 -6.35 -26.21
N SER A 419 -26.90 -7.21 -25.67
CA SER A 419 -25.59 -7.45 -26.26
C SER A 419 -25.76 -8.16 -27.60
N GLN A 420 -25.24 -7.57 -28.69
CA GLN A 420 -25.15 -8.29 -29.96
C GLN A 420 -23.87 -9.13 -29.96
N ASN A 421 -24.06 -10.45 -30.00
CA ASN A 421 -23.06 -11.52 -30.10
C ASN A 421 -22.34 -11.96 -28.80
N ALA A 422 -22.75 -13.12 -28.29
CA ALA A 422 -21.87 -14.30 -28.21
C ALA A 422 -22.70 -15.59 -28.07
N THR A 423 -22.69 -16.45 -29.09
CA THR A 423 -23.33 -17.78 -29.04
C THR A 423 -22.31 -18.84 -28.62
N ALA A 424 -22.44 -19.40 -27.41
CA ALA A 424 -21.71 -20.59 -26.95
C ALA A 424 -22.51 -21.33 -25.85
N PRO A 425 -22.37 -22.67 -25.70
CA PRO A 425 -23.32 -23.48 -24.94
C PRO A 425 -23.13 -23.40 -23.42
N GLY A 426 -24.25 -23.45 -22.69
CA GLY A 426 -24.30 -23.22 -21.25
C GLY A 426 -23.58 -24.27 -20.41
N VAL A 427 -22.92 -23.79 -19.34
CA VAL A 427 -22.36 -24.60 -18.25
C VAL A 427 -23.12 -24.29 -16.96
N GLU A 428 -23.73 -25.30 -16.37
CA GLU A 428 -24.51 -25.19 -15.13
C GLU A 428 -23.59 -25.05 -13.91
N PHE A 429 -23.54 -23.88 -13.28
CA PHE A 429 -22.77 -23.65 -12.05
C PHE A 429 -23.64 -23.69 -10.79
N LYS A 430 -23.36 -24.66 -9.90
CA LYS A 430 -23.94 -24.76 -8.56
C LYS A 430 -23.30 -23.74 -7.60
N ARG A 431 -24.07 -23.30 -6.60
CA ARG A 431 -23.68 -22.25 -5.64
C ARG A 431 -22.49 -22.64 -4.74
N LYS A 432 -21.63 -21.65 -4.45
CA LYS A 432 -20.64 -21.48 -3.34
C LYS A 432 -20.27 -22.71 -2.49
N PRO A 433 -18.96 -22.98 -2.30
CA PRO A 433 -18.19 -22.31 -1.22
C PRO A 433 -16.76 -21.87 -1.67
N ASP A 434 -15.95 -21.09 -0.95
CA ASP A 434 -16.13 -20.36 0.33
C ASP A 434 -15.22 -19.09 0.40
N LEU A 435 -15.19 -18.35 1.52
CA LEU A 435 -14.32 -17.18 1.75
C LEU A 435 -13.76 -17.11 3.20
N ASP A 436 -12.97 -18.10 3.64
CA ASP A 436 -12.35 -18.08 4.99
C ASP A 436 -10.97 -18.79 5.10
N ILE A 437 -10.08 -18.59 4.12
CA ILE A 437 -8.74 -19.23 4.10
C ILE A 437 -7.76 -18.61 5.11
N PHE A 438 -7.91 -17.32 5.47
CA PHE A 438 -6.92 -16.59 6.27
C PHE A 438 -7.12 -16.63 7.80
N LYS A 439 -8.24 -17.15 8.32
CA LYS A 439 -8.45 -17.27 9.79
C LYS A 439 -7.82 -18.50 10.45
N LYS A 440 -7.33 -19.48 9.68
CA LYS A 440 -6.88 -20.79 10.22
C LYS A 440 -5.46 -20.85 10.80
N PHE A 441 -4.69 -19.76 10.75
CA PHE A 441 -3.26 -19.79 11.11
C PHE A 441 -2.88 -18.99 12.38
N VAL A 442 -3.86 -18.57 13.19
CA VAL A 442 -3.62 -18.06 14.55
C VAL A 442 -4.09 -19.08 15.58
N ALA A 443 -3.32 -20.16 15.70
CA ALA A 443 -3.37 -21.09 16.83
C ALA A 443 -1.93 -21.33 17.31
N PRO A 444 -1.62 -21.16 18.61
CA PRO A 444 -0.27 -21.39 19.12
C PRO A 444 0.11 -22.88 19.03
N PRO A 445 1.41 -23.21 18.94
CA PRO A 445 1.86 -24.58 18.78
C PRO A 445 1.44 -25.46 19.97
N SER A 446 0.96 -26.66 19.65
CA SER A 446 0.61 -27.68 20.63
C SER A 446 1.83 -28.11 21.43
N SER A 447 1.76 -28.04 22.75
CA SER A 447 2.79 -28.57 23.63
C SER A 447 2.92 -30.10 23.51
N GLU A 448 4.15 -30.59 23.60
CA GLU A 448 4.49 -32.00 23.49
C GLU A 448 3.88 -32.83 24.63
N LYS A 449 3.50 -34.08 24.34
CA LYS A 449 3.05 -35.04 25.34
C LYS A 449 4.25 -35.59 26.14
N PRO A 450 4.23 -35.57 27.48
CA PRO A 450 5.08 -36.44 28.29
C PRO A 450 4.59 -37.89 28.23
N ALA A 451 5.50 -38.83 28.44
CA ALA A 451 5.27 -40.27 28.30
C ALA A 451 4.26 -40.87 29.29
N GLU A 452 3.64 -41.98 28.88
CA GLU A 452 2.70 -42.75 29.69
C GLU A 452 3.42 -43.51 30.83
N GLY A 453 2.84 -43.45 32.03
CA GLY A 453 3.26 -44.15 33.24
C GLY A 453 2.02 -44.55 34.07
N PRO A 454 2.09 -45.61 34.90
CA PRO A 454 0.95 -46.52 35.04
C PRO A 454 -0.11 -46.14 36.08
N GLY A 455 -1.36 -46.46 35.75
CA GLY A 455 -2.31 -47.10 36.67
C GLY A 455 -2.90 -46.27 37.80
N PHE A 456 -3.94 -45.48 37.51
CA PHE A 456 -4.75 -44.80 38.54
C PHE A 456 -5.95 -45.65 38.99
N GLU A 457 -5.70 -46.80 39.64
CA GLU A 457 -6.69 -47.44 40.53
C GLU A 457 -6.26 -47.27 41.99
N GLY A 458 -7.15 -46.76 42.85
CA GLY A 458 -7.00 -46.93 44.30
C GLY A 458 -6.92 -45.69 45.20
N TRP A 459 -7.54 -44.54 44.89
CA TRP A 459 -7.70 -43.45 45.89
C TRP A 459 -9.16 -42.96 46.08
N ARG A 460 -10.04 -43.87 46.52
CA ARG A 460 -11.28 -43.54 47.25
C ARG A 460 -11.17 -43.90 48.74
N ALA A 461 -10.11 -43.48 49.44
CA ALA A 461 -9.97 -43.73 50.88
C ALA A 461 -9.03 -42.77 51.63
N ALA A 462 -9.26 -41.45 51.59
CA ALA A 462 -8.55 -40.50 52.48
C ALA A 462 -9.31 -39.19 52.76
N ARG A 463 -10.60 -39.28 53.10
CA ARG A 463 -11.35 -38.13 53.64
C ARG A 463 -11.52 -38.32 55.16
N LYS A 464 -10.49 -37.99 55.96
CA LYS A 464 -10.57 -37.69 57.40
C LYS A 464 -9.22 -37.25 57.99
N VAL A 465 -9.28 -36.16 58.80
CA VAL A 465 -8.24 -35.59 59.69
C VAL A 465 -7.09 -34.81 59.04
N GLY A 466 -6.89 -33.56 59.50
CA GLY A 466 -5.82 -32.63 59.12
C GLY A 466 -6.13 -31.85 57.82
N GLY A 467 -6.28 -30.53 57.79
CA GLY A 467 -5.92 -29.48 58.74
C GLY A 467 -5.15 -28.39 57.97
N LEU A 468 -5.52 -27.11 58.11
CA LEU A 468 -5.04 -25.99 57.26
C LEU A 468 -3.50 -25.89 57.10
N ALA A 469 -2.73 -26.41 58.05
CA ALA A 469 -1.27 -26.49 57.98
C ALA A 469 -0.72 -27.30 56.79
N ALA A 470 -1.43 -28.33 56.31
CA ALA A 470 -0.96 -29.16 55.20
C ALA A 470 -0.92 -28.38 53.86
N CYS A 471 -1.93 -27.53 53.61
CA CYS A 471 -1.93 -26.65 52.42
C CYS A 471 -0.84 -25.58 52.50
N ALA A 472 -0.59 -25.01 53.69
CA ALA A 472 0.47 -24.01 53.88
C ALA A 472 1.87 -24.57 53.58
N LEU A 473 2.15 -25.80 54.02
CA LEU A 473 3.42 -26.48 53.72
C LEU A 473 3.57 -26.81 52.22
N LEU A 474 2.49 -27.19 51.52
CA LEU A 474 2.54 -27.45 50.08
C LEU A 474 2.84 -26.16 49.29
N VAL A 475 2.20 -25.04 49.65
CA VAL A 475 2.44 -23.74 49.01
C VAL A 475 3.86 -23.24 49.30
N ALA A 476 4.36 -23.39 50.54
CA ALA A 476 5.72 -23.03 50.89
C ALA A 476 6.78 -23.87 50.11
N ALA A 477 6.52 -25.17 49.91
CA ALA A 477 7.40 -26.04 49.12
C ALA A 477 7.45 -25.63 47.64
N LEU A 478 6.30 -25.30 47.04
CA LEU A 478 6.21 -24.82 45.66
C LEU A 478 6.92 -23.47 45.48
N MET A 479 6.73 -22.53 46.41
CA MET A 479 7.44 -21.23 46.42
C MET A 479 8.96 -21.42 46.56
N ALA A 480 9.42 -22.33 47.43
CA ALA A 480 10.83 -22.62 47.60
C ALA A 480 11.47 -23.27 46.36
N PHE A 481 10.72 -24.09 45.61
CA PHE A 481 11.18 -24.63 44.33
C PHE A 481 11.26 -23.56 43.24
N GLY A 482 10.25 -22.69 43.12
CA GLY A 482 10.25 -21.57 42.17
C GLY A 482 11.42 -20.61 42.38
N VAL A 483 11.69 -20.22 43.63
CA VAL A 483 12.84 -19.35 43.98
C VAL A 483 14.19 -20.02 43.68
N ARG A 484 14.31 -21.35 43.82
CA ARG A 484 15.53 -22.08 43.45
C ARG A 484 15.74 -22.19 41.95
N ALA A 485 14.67 -22.34 41.16
CA ALA A 485 14.75 -22.33 39.70
C ALA A 485 15.17 -20.95 39.19
N TRP A 486 14.51 -19.88 39.66
CA TRP A 486 14.81 -18.49 39.29
C TRP A 486 16.25 -18.07 39.62
N ARG A 487 16.78 -18.49 40.79
CA ARG A 487 18.19 -18.23 41.16
C ARG A 487 19.21 -19.03 40.35
N ARG A 488 18.83 -20.13 39.68
CA ARG A 488 19.73 -20.82 38.73
C ARG A 488 19.80 -20.06 37.41
N GLN A 489 18.66 -19.58 36.90
CA GLN A 489 18.59 -18.77 35.68
C GLN A 489 19.53 -17.55 35.76
N GLN A 490 19.41 -16.73 36.81
CA GLN A 490 20.29 -15.56 36.98
C GLN A 490 21.79 -15.90 37.13
N ALA A 491 22.13 -17.10 37.59
CA ALA A 491 23.53 -17.52 37.71
C ALA A 491 24.14 -17.97 36.37
N GLU A 492 23.33 -18.32 35.38
CA GLU A 492 23.77 -18.61 34.01
C GLU A 492 23.90 -17.32 33.19
N ASP A 493 22.93 -16.39 33.30
CA ASP A 493 22.98 -15.09 32.62
C ASP A 493 24.21 -14.25 33.02
N HIS A 494 24.54 -14.21 34.33
CA HIS A 494 25.75 -13.53 34.82
C HIS A 494 27.06 -14.17 34.35
N ARG A 495 27.02 -15.43 33.87
CA ARG A 495 28.20 -16.16 33.41
C ARG A 495 28.48 -15.91 31.92
N ILE A 496 27.45 -15.57 31.15
CA ILE A 496 27.56 -15.18 29.73
C ILE A 496 28.16 -13.77 29.61
N LEU A 497 27.81 -12.85 30.51
CA LEU A 497 28.29 -11.46 30.50
C LEU A 497 29.77 -11.25 30.92
N LEU A 498 30.50 -12.31 31.32
CA LEU A 498 31.90 -12.23 31.76
C LEU A 498 32.91 -12.79 30.74
N VAL A 499 32.49 -13.09 29.52
CA VAL A 499 33.35 -13.74 28.49
C VAL A 499 33.70 -12.82 27.30
N SER A 500 33.06 -11.64 27.16
CA SER A 500 33.28 -10.74 26.01
C SER A 500 33.99 -9.42 26.35
N SER A 501 35.04 -9.46 27.16
CA SER A 501 35.95 -8.32 27.35
C SER A 501 37.40 -8.77 27.60
N GLN A 502 38.11 -9.07 26.51
CA GLN A 502 39.57 -8.91 26.48
C GLN A 502 39.94 -8.02 25.30
N GLU A 503 40.88 -7.12 25.55
CA GLU A 503 41.32 -6.06 24.66
C GLU A 503 42.36 -6.59 23.68
N GLU A 504 42.25 -6.28 22.38
CA GLU A 504 43.39 -6.31 21.47
C GLU A 504 43.93 -4.89 21.27
N ALA A 505 45.05 -4.59 21.92
CA ALA A 505 45.81 -3.37 21.67
C ALA A 505 46.82 -3.61 20.53
N TRP A 506 46.76 -2.79 19.49
CA TRP A 506 47.77 -2.77 18.41
C TRP A 506 48.57 -1.47 18.46
N THR A 507 49.88 -1.60 18.67
CA THR A 507 50.86 -0.50 18.60
C THR A 507 51.25 -0.19 17.15
N PRO A 508 51.61 1.07 16.82
CA PRO A 508 52.04 1.43 15.47
C PRO A 508 53.45 0.91 15.14
N VAL A 509 53.71 0.72 13.85
CA VAL A 509 55.05 0.53 13.27
C VAL A 509 55.24 1.59 12.17
N GLU A 510 56.50 1.97 11.97
CA GLU A 510 57.00 3.12 11.18
C GLU A 510 56.58 3.17 9.71
#